data_AF-S4PBZ6-F1
#
_entry.id   AF-S4PBZ6-F1
#
_cell.length_a   1.000
_cell.length_b   1.000
_cell.length_c   1.000
_cell.angle_alpha   90.00
_cell.angle_beta   90.00
_cell.angle_gamma   90.00
#
_symmetry.space_group_name_H-M   'P 1'
#
loop_
_entity.id
_entity.type
_entity.pdbx_description
1 polymer ?
#
loop_
_entity_poly.entity_id
_entity_poly.type
_entity_poly.pdbx_seq_one_letter_code
_entity_poly.pdbx_strand_id
1 'polypeptide(L)'
;LNGQPVASSTLRKVAAYVRKDTSLCPAMTVEHTLRFHAALRKPRHNNNQMKMDDRDRINLLIEELGLEQVRDTNVGRLTRSEIRRLNVACQ
;
A
#
# COMPACT_ATOMS: atom_id res chain seq x y z
N LEU A 1 -7.73 -6.35 -21.65
CA LEU A 1 -7.46 -7.10 -20.40
C LEU A 1 -8.12 -8.47 -20.55
N ASN A 2 -7.36 -9.56 -20.46
CA ASN A 2 -7.85 -10.93 -20.74
C ASN A 2 -8.56 -11.07 -22.10
N GLY A 3 -8.00 -10.50 -23.18
CA GLY A 3 -8.56 -10.58 -24.54
C GLY A 3 -9.69 -9.59 -24.86
N GLN A 4 -10.18 -8.81 -23.89
CA GLN A 4 -11.27 -7.83 -24.11
C GLN A 4 -10.77 -6.38 -24.06
N PRO A 5 -11.35 -5.46 -24.87
CA PRO A 5 -11.11 -4.02 -24.72
C PRO A 5 -11.68 -3.53 -23.39
N VAL A 6 -10.99 -2.60 -22.73
CA VAL A 6 -11.36 -2.13 -21.38
C VAL A 6 -11.37 -0.61 -21.33
N ALA A 7 -12.48 -0.05 -20.85
CA ALA A 7 -12.61 1.39 -20.62
C ALA A 7 -11.67 1.87 -19.51
N SER A 8 -11.24 3.13 -19.56
CA SER A 8 -10.33 3.73 -18.57
C SER A 8 -10.87 3.68 -17.13
N SER A 9 -12.18 3.78 -16.96
CA SER A 9 -12.87 3.64 -15.67
C SER A 9 -12.74 2.24 -15.07
N THR A 10 -12.83 1.21 -15.91
CA THR A 10 -12.66 -0.19 -15.49
C THR A 10 -11.20 -0.50 -15.25
N LEU A 11 -10.28 0.00 -16.10
CA LEU A 11 -8.84 -0.20 -15.93
C LEU A 11 -8.35 0.29 -14.56
N ARG A 12 -8.82 1.47 -14.11
CA ARG A 12 -8.51 2.02 -12.78
C ARG A 12 -8.98 1.15 -11.60
N LYS A 13 -9.96 0.26 -11.80
CA LYS A 13 -10.47 -0.62 -10.74
C LYS A 13 -9.73 -1.96 -10.66
N VAL A 14 -9.09 -2.39 -11.74
CA VAL A 14 -8.52 -3.75 -11.88
C VAL A 14 -7.00 -3.75 -12.00
N ALA A 15 -6.38 -2.60 -12.22
CA ALA A 15 -4.94 -2.46 -12.31
C ALA A 15 -4.43 -1.50 -11.23
N ALA A 16 -3.25 -1.81 -10.68
CA ALA A 16 -2.48 -0.92 -9.82
C ALA A 16 -1.38 -0.26 -10.65
N TYR A 17 -1.04 0.99 -10.34
CA TYR A 17 0.01 1.75 -11.04
C TYR A 17 0.98 2.38 -10.05
N VAL A 18 2.24 1.96 -10.11
CA VAL A 18 3.30 2.45 -9.23
C VAL A 18 4.14 3.47 -10.00
N ARG A 19 4.16 4.73 -9.53
CA ARG A 19 5.03 5.77 -10.11
C ARG A 19 6.48 5.61 -9.64
N LYS A 20 7.41 6.07 -10.48
CA LYS A 20 8.84 6.18 -10.14
C LYS A 20 9.07 7.15 -8.98
N ASP A 21 8.38 8.29 -9.02
CA ASP A 21 8.47 9.32 -7.99
C ASP A 21 7.37 9.14 -6.96
N THR A 22 7.74 9.18 -5.68
CA THR A 22 6.89 8.79 -4.55
C THR A 22 6.81 9.94 -3.57
N SER A 23 5.62 10.36 -3.19
CA SER A 23 5.40 11.37 -2.15
C SER A 23 4.92 10.68 -0.89
N LEU A 24 5.85 10.29 -0.01
CA LEU A 24 5.57 9.69 1.29
C LEU A 24 5.96 10.69 2.40
N CYS A 25 5.24 10.68 3.52
CA CYS A 25 5.56 11.55 4.64
C CYS A 25 6.86 11.07 5.33
N PRO A 26 7.95 11.86 5.33
CA PRO A 26 9.24 11.41 5.85
C PRO A 26 9.25 11.19 7.36
N ALA A 27 8.33 11.83 8.09
CA ALA A 27 8.22 11.74 9.55
C ALA A 27 7.37 10.56 10.04
N MET A 28 6.63 9.88 9.15
CA MET A 28 5.86 8.69 9.51
C MET A 28 6.72 7.43 9.45
N THR A 29 6.39 6.44 10.28
CA THR A 29 7.00 5.10 10.17
C THR A 29 6.41 4.32 9.01
N VAL A 30 7.08 3.24 8.60
CA VAL A 30 6.57 2.30 7.57
C VAL A 30 5.18 1.79 7.97
N GLU A 31 5.02 1.30 9.20
CA GLU A 31 3.73 0.79 9.66
C GLU A 31 2.63 1.88 9.68
N HIS A 32 2.94 3.08 10.19
CA HIS A 32 1.96 4.16 10.19
C HIS A 32 1.55 4.57 8.78
N THR A 33 2.49 4.56 7.83
CA THR A 33 2.22 4.87 6.42
C THR A 33 1.22 3.88 5.82
N LEU A 34 1.41 2.59 6.07
CA LEU A 34 0.51 1.54 5.60
C LEU A 34 -0.87 1.60 6.27
N ARG A 35 -0.93 1.82 7.59
CA ARG A 35 -2.20 2.00 8.32
C ARG A 35 -2.98 3.19 7.79
N PHE A 36 -2.31 4.32 7.61
CA PHE A 36 -2.92 5.54 7.06
C PHE A 36 -3.44 5.30 5.64
N HIS A 37 -2.63 4.65 4.79
CA HIS A 37 -3.04 4.33 3.42
C HIS A 37 -4.24 3.39 3.37
N ALA A 38 -4.26 2.33 4.19
CA ALA A 38 -5.38 1.39 4.28
C ALA A 38 -6.67 2.07 4.73
N ALA A 39 -6.59 2.94 5.75
CA ALA A 39 -7.74 3.70 6.24
C ALA A 39 -8.36 4.61 5.18
N LEU A 40 -7.55 5.23 4.32
CA LEU A 40 -8.03 6.08 3.23
C LEU A 40 -8.69 5.29 2.09
N ARG A 41 -8.29 4.04 1.86
CA ARG A 41 -8.83 3.20 0.78
C ARG A 41 -10.12 2.48 1.15
N LYS A 42 -10.44 2.36 2.44
CA LYS A 42 -11.66 1.68 2.87
C LYS A 42 -12.90 2.46 2.39
N PRO A 43 -13.81 1.82 1.62
CA PRO A 43 -15.10 2.41 1.34
C PRO A 43 -15.87 2.56 2.65
N ARG A 44 -16.39 3.76 2.93
CA ARG A 44 -17.07 4.11 4.20
C ARG A 44 -18.28 3.23 4.58
N HIS A 45 -18.77 2.38 3.67
CA HIS A 45 -19.99 1.57 3.86
C HIS A 45 -19.77 0.07 4.08
N ASN A 46 -18.54 -0.46 4.02
CA ASN A 46 -18.28 -1.91 4.01
C ASN A 46 -17.80 -2.50 5.37
N ASN A 47 -18.40 -2.08 6.48
CA ASN A 47 -18.01 -2.55 7.81
C ASN A 47 -18.27 -4.05 8.07
N ASN A 48 -19.05 -4.74 7.23
CA ASN A 48 -19.54 -6.10 7.54
C ASN A 48 -18.99 -7.23 6.65
N GLN A 49 -18.05 -7.00 5.72
CA GLN A 49 -17.65 -8.03 4.74
C GLN A 49 -16.14 -8.20 4.49
N MET A 50 -15.25 -7.62 5.29
CA MET A 50 -13.82 -7.89 5.12
C MET A 50 -13.43 -9.18 5.84
N LYS A 51 -13.02 -10.21 5.09
CA LYS A 51 -12.58 -11.53 5.61
C LYS A 51 -11.32 -11.50 6.47
N MET A 52 -10.55 -10.40 6.45
CA MET A 52 -9.23 -10.26 7.06
C MET A 52 -9.14 -8.88 7.70
N ASP A 53 -8.58 -8.78 8.91
CA ASP A 53 -8.39 -7.48 9.57
C ASP A 53 -7.32 -6.64 8.84
N ASP A 54 -7.45 -5.31 8.90
CA ASP A 54 -6.46 -4.41 8.29
C ASP A 54 -5.08 -4.63 8.91
N ARG A 55 -5.04 -4.93 10.21
CA ARG A 55 -3.80 -5.21 10.93
C ARG A 55 -3.07 -6.42 10.35
N ASP A 56 -3.80 -7.51 10.13
CA ASP A 56 -3.22 -8.73 9.55
C ASP A 56 -2.72 -8.47 8.13
N ARG A 57 -3.48 -7.69 7.35
CA ARG A 57 -3.10 -7.37 5.97
C ARG A 57 -1.84 -6.51 5.93
N ILE A 58 -1.71 -5.57 6.86
CA ILE A 58 -0.51 -4.73 6.99
C ILE A 58 0.69 -5.55 7.44
N ASN A 59 0.52 -6.46 8.41
CA ASN A 59 1.58 -7.36 8.83
C ASN A 59 2.08 -8.22 7.66
N LEU A 60 1.15 -8.81 6.89
CA LEU A 60 1.49 -9.60 5.71
C LEU A 60 2.22 -8.77 4.64
N LEU A 61 1.78 -7.53 4.38
CA LEU A 61 2.46 -6.65 3.42
C LEU A 61 3.89 -6.30 3.87
N ILE A 62 4.10 -6.09 5.17
CA ILE A 62 5.43 -5.81 5.71
C ILE A 62 6.35 -7.02 5.53
N GLU A 63 5.83 -8.23 5.77
CA GLU A 63 6.56 -9.50 5.60
C GLU A 63 6.89 -9.79 4.13
N GLU A 64 5.88 -9.84 3.26
CA GLU A 64 6.04 -10.16 1.84
C GLU A 64 6.94 -9.17 1.08
N LEU A 65 7.05 -7.93 1.57
CA LEU A 65 7.89 -6.90 0.99
C LEU A 65 9.25 -6.75 1.69
N GLY A 66 9.59 -7.59 2.67
CA GLY A 66 10.87 -7.53 3.36
C GLY A 66 11.11 -6.17 4.04
N LEU A 67 10.12 -5.67 4.79
CA LEU A 67 10.14 -4.38 5.49
C LEU A 67 10.11 -4.53 7.01
N GLU A 68 10.19 -5.75 7.54
CA GLU A 68 10.10 -6.07 8.97
C GLU A 68 11.14 -5.32 9.79
N GLN A 69 12.41 -5.32 9.31
CA GLN A 69 13.53 -4.66 9.99
C GLN A 69 13.38 -3.13 10.05
N VAL A 70 12.54 -2.55 9.19
CA VAL A 70 12.30 -1.11 9.09
C VAL A 70 10.87 -0.71 9.44
N ARG A 71 10.07 -1.62 10.02
CA ARG A 71 8.66 -1.41 10.39
C ARG A 71 8.42 -0.10 11.15
N ASP A 72 9.24 0.15 12.16
CA ASP A 72 9.14 1.32 13.05
C ASP A 72 10.12 2.43 12.66
N THR A 73 10.76 2.32 11.50
CA THR A 73 11.68 3.34 10.99
C THR A 73 10.92 4.40 10.21
N ASN A 74 11.27 5.66 10.44
CA ASN A 74 10.73 6.79 9.68
C ASN A 74 11.08 6.67 8.19
N VAL A 75 10.12 6.96 7.31
CA VAL A 75 10.31 6.86 5.86
C VAL A 75 11.51 7.68 5.38
N GLY A 76 11.80 8.82 6.00
CA GLY A 76 12.96 9.66 5.68
C GLY A 76 14.32 9.01 5.93
N ARG A 77 14.39 7.88 6.65
CA ARG A 77 15.62 7.13 6.94
C ARG A 77 15.77 5.87 6.08
N LEU A 78 14.78 5.56 5.25
CA LEU A 78 14.80 4.36 4.43
C LEU A 78 15.77 4.48 3.27
N THR A 79 16.35 3.35 2.90
CA THR A 79 17.06 3.22 1.64
C THR A 79 16.10 3.40 0.46
N ARG A 80 16.67 3.74 -0.70
CA ARG A 80 15.88 3.86 -1.94
C ARG A 80 15.11 2.58 -2.29
N SER A 81 15.69 1.42 -1.98
CA SER A 81 15.05 0.12 -2.24
C SER A 81 13.85 -0.11 -1.34
N GLU A 82 13.95 0.22 -0.04
CA GLU A 82 12.84 0.11 0.90
C GLU A 82 11.72 1.10 0.57
N ILE A 83 12.04 2.34 0.19
CA ILE A 83 11.04 3.32 -0.29
C ILE A 83 10.26 2.76 -1.48
N ARG A 84 10.94 2.09 -2.42
CA ARG A 84 10.29 1.48 -3.60
C ARG A 84 9.35 0.35 -3.20
N ARG A 85 9.77 -0.53 -2.29
CA ARG A 85 8.91 -1.62 -1.79
C ARG A 85 7.70 -1.07 -1.04
N LEU A 86 7.90 -0.07 -0.17
CA LEU A 86 6.81 0.63 0.52
C LEU A 86 5.83 1.31 -0.47
N ASN A 87 6.34 1.91 -1.54
CA ASN A 87 5.49 2.54 -2.55
C ASN A 87 4.63 1.52 -3.32
N VAL A 88 5.15 0.30 -3.55
CA VAL A 88 4.36 -0.79 -4.14
C VAL A 88 3.21 -1.18 -3.20
N ALA A 89 3.44 -1.21 -1.88
CA ALA A 89 2.41 -1.49 -0.88
C ALA A 89 1.29 -0.43 -0.84
N CYS A 90 1.56 0.79 -1.30
CA CYS A 90 0.64 1.91 -1.30
C CYS A 90 -0.13 2.09 -2.63
N GLN A 91 -0.25 1.03 -3.46
CA GLN A 91 -1.04 1.06 -4.70
C GLN A 91 -2.21 0.07 -4.72
#